data_AF-A0AAW7S995-F1
#
_entry.id   AF-A0AAW7S995-F1
#
_cell.length_a   1.000
_cell.length_b   1.000
_cell.length_c   1.000
_cell.angle_alpha   90.00
_cell.angle_beta   90.00
_cell.angle_gamma   90.00
#
_symmetry.space_group_name_H-M   'P 1'
#
loop_
_entity.id
_entity.type
_entity.pdbx_description
1 polymer ?
#
loop_
_entity_poly.entity_id
_entity_poly.type
_entity_poly.pdbx_seq_one_letter_code
_entity_poly.pdbx_strand_id
1 'polypeptide(L)' 'MSACKPIPLSPAPTLTSNTCQAVSPCTLPMLAPRTNGELDAALTLAKAAWATCAAQVDMIAACQAGTPATRHGAHPHD' A
#
# COMPACT_ATOMS: atom_id res chain seq x y z
N MET A 1 -42.30 8.06 -48.84
CA MET A 1 -42.04 8.37 -47.42
C MET A 1 -40.90 7.44 -46.96
N SER A 2 -39.63 7.87 -47.04
CA SER A 2 -38.52 7.06 -46.51
C SER A 2 -38.32 7.39 -45.03
N ALA A 3 -38.44 6.38 -44.18
CA ALA A 3 -38.19 6.51 -42.74
C ALA A 3 -36.69 6.36 -42.44
N CYS A 4 -36.15 7.24 -41.61
CA CYS A 4 -34.77 7.15 -41.13
C CYS A 4 -34.67 6.05 -40.08
N LYS A 5 -33.63 5.21 -40.19
CA LYS A 5 -33.33 4.18 -39.20
C LYS A 5 -32.68 4.83 -37.97
N PRO A 6 -33.20 4.63 -36.74
CA PRO A 6 -32.56 5.15 -35.54
C PRO A 6 -31.15 4.58 -35.39
N ILE A 7 -30.20 5.44 -35.01
CA ILE A 7 -28.83 5.04 -34.70
C ILE A 7 -28.83 4.42 -33.28
N PRO A 8 -28.16 3.27 -33.07
CA PRO A 8 -27.97 2.73 -31.73
C PRO A 8 -27.23 3.72 -30.83
N LEU A 9 -27.74 3.93 -29.62
CA LEU A 9 -27.07 4.75 -28.60
C LEU A 9 -25.74 4.11 -28.19
N SER A 10 -24.72 4.94 -27.97
CA SER A 10 -23.42 4.47 -27.46
C SER A 10 -23.57 3.83 -26.08
N PRO A 11 -22.81 2.75 -25.77
CA PRO A 11 -22.78 2.16 -24.44
C PRO A 11 -22.35 3.18 -23.37
N ALA A 12 -22.87 3.02 -22.15
CA ALA A 12 -22.43 3.81 -21.02
C ALA A 12 -20.93 3.58 -20.73
N PRO A 13 -20.19 4.61 -20.29
CA PRO A 13 -18.78 4.46 -19.93
C PRO A 13 -18.61 3.58 -18.69
N THR A 14 -17.58 2.75 -18.68
CA THR A 14 -17.19 1.97 -17.51
C THR A 14 -16.51 2.88 -16.50
N LEU A 15 -17.07 3.00 -15.30
CA LEU A 15 -16.44 3.73 -14.20
C LEU A 15 -15.39 2.85 -13.54
N THR A 16 -14.11 3.15 -13.74
CA THR A 16 -13.02 2.56 -12.96
C THR A 16 -12.95 3.26 -11.61
N SER A 17 -13.19 2.52 -10.53
CA SER A 17 -13.01 3.03 -9.17
C SER A 17 -11.55 2.92 -8.76
N ASN A 18 -10.89 4.05 -8.52
CA ASN A 18 -9.55 4.11 -7.93
C ASN A 18 -9.65 3.99 -6.41
N THR A 19 -9.90 2.78 -5.90
CA THR A 19 -9.94 2.54 -4.45
C THR A 19 -8.54 2.25 -3.91
N CYS A 20 -8.26 2.74 -2.72
CA CYS A 20 -7.08 2.36 -1.96
C CYS A 20 -7.11 0.87 -1.61
N GLN A 21 -5.92 0.27 -1.45
CA GLN A 21 -5.79 -1.10 -0.97
C GLN A 21 -6.36 -1.22 0.45
N ALA A 22 -6.90 -2.40 0.78
CA ALA A 22 -7.24 -2.73 2.15
C ALA A 22 -5.98 -3.07 2.94
N VAL A 23 -5.95 -2.76 4.24
CA VAL A 23 -4.86 -3.18 5.12
C VAL A 23 -4.92 -4.69 5.30
N SER A 24 -3.80 -5.36 5.00
CA SER A 24 -3.58 -6.76 5.36
C SER A 24 -2.82 -6.83 6.69
N PRO A 25 -3.08 -7.82 7.56
CA PRO A 25 -2.22 -8.09 8.70
C PRO A 25 -0.78 -8.31 8.25
N CYS A 26 0.16 -7.76 9.01
CA CYS A 26 1.59 -7.98 8.80
C CYS A 26 2.00 -9.32 9.42
N THR A 27 2.89 -10.04 8.74
CA THR A 27 3.52 -11.25 9.27
C THR A 27 4.90 -10.91 9.81
N LEU A 28 5.13 -11.23 11.07
CA LEU A 28 6.46 -11.14 11.67
C LEU A 28 7.17 -12.49 11.57
N PRO A 29 8.51 -12.50 11.41
CA PRO A 29 9.26 -13.74 11.40
C PRO A 29 9.16 -14.42 12.77
N MET A 30 8.99 -15.74 12.76
CA MET A 30 9.13 -16.54 13.97
C MET A 30 10.62 -16.65 14.32
N LEU A 31 10.98 -16.25 15.55
CA LEU A 31 12.37 -16.20 16.01
C LEU A 31 12.50 -17.03 17.29
N ALA A 32 13.59 -17.80 17.40
CA ALA A 32 13.87 -18.65 18.55
C ALA A 32 15.36 -18.59 18.93
N PRO A 33 15.88 -17.41 19.33
CA PRO A 33 17.30 -17.25 19.67
C PRO A 33 17.67 -18.10 20.89
N ARG A 34 18.87 -18.69 20.86
CA ARG A 34 19.45 -19.53 21.91
C ARG A 34 20.70 -18.93 22.55
N THR A 35 21.29 -17.94 21.90
CA THR A 35 22.44 -17.19 22.41
C THR A 35 22.16 -15.70 22.45
N ASN A 36 22.94 -14.93 23.21
CA ASN A 36 22.82 -13.47 23.23
C ASN A 36 23.12 -12.85 21.86
N GLY A 37 24.05 -13.44 21.09
CA GLY A 37 24.33 -13.00 19.71
C GLY A 37 23.14 -13.24 18.78
N GLU A 38 22.49 -14.40 18.88
CA GLU A 38 21.25 -14.69 18.15
C GLU A 38 20.09 -13.79 18.61
N LEU A 39 20.03 -13.45 19.89
CA LEU A 39 19.02 -12.54 20.42
C LEU A 39 19.18 -11.12 19.84
N ASP A 40 20.41 -10.62 19.76
CA ASP A 40 20.69 -9.31 19.15
C ASP A 40 20.32 -9.28 17.66
N ALA A 41 20.68 -10.34 16.93
CA ALA A 41 20.31 -10.50 15.53
C ALA A 41 18.77 -10.60 15.36
N ALA A 42 18.10 -11.39 16.20
CA ALA A 42 16.64 -11.54 16.22
C ALA A 42 15.95 -10.20 16.53
N LEU A 43 16.48 -9.42 17.47
CA LEU A 43 15.97 -8.09 17.80
C LEU A 43 16.13 -7.13 16.62
N THR A 44 17.24 -7.20 15.89
CA THR A 44 17.46 -6.38 14.70
C THR A 44 16.47 -6.75 13.58
N LEU A 45 16.27 -8.05 13.36
CA LEU A 45 15.31 -8.54 12.36
C LEU A 45 13.86 -8.17 12.73
N ALA A 46 13.47 -8.31 14.00
CA ALA A 46 12.14 -7.93 14.46
C ALA A 46 11.88 -6.43 14.26
N LYS A 47 12.84 -5.55 14.59
CA LYS A 47 12.73 -4.10 14.34
C LYS A 47 12.52 -3.79 12.86
N ALA A 48 13.29 -4.45 11.98
CA ALA A 48 13.16 -4.27 10.53
C ALA A 48 11.77 -4.71 10.02
N ALA A 49 11.28 -5.87 10.45
CA ALA A 49 9.96 -6.37 10.05
C ALA A 49 8.83 -5.43 10.50
N TRP A 50 8.92 -4.87 11.70
CA TRP A 50 7.98 -3.86 12.18
C TRP A 50 8.04 -2.55 11.39
N ALA A 51 9.24 -2.07 11.05
CA ALA A 51 9.40 -0.86 10.24
C ALA A 51 8.77 -1.03 8.84
N THR A 52 8.96 -2.18 8.20
CA THR A 52 8.32 -2.51 6.91
C THR A 52 6.79 -2.53 7.04
N CYS A 53 6.27 -3.17 8.08
CA CYS A 53 4.83 -3.20 8.34
C CYS A 53 4.25 -1.79 8.51
N ALA A 54 4.88 -0.96 9.34
CA ALA A 54 4.44 0.41 9.58
C ALA A 54 4.40 1.21 8.27
N ALA A 55 5.45 1.14 7.45
CA ALA A 55 5.49 1.82 6.17
C ALA A 55 4.35 1.40 5.22
N GLN A 56 3.99 0.11 5.20
CA GLN A 56 2.86 -0.36 4.40
C GLN A 56 1.53 0.19 4.92
N VAL A 57 1.30 0.14 6.23
CA VAL A 57 0.09 0.68 6.85
C VAL A 57 -0.03 2.18 6.61
N ASP A 58 1.06 2.94 6.76
CA ASP A 58 1.10 4.38 6.55
C ASP A 58 0.77 4.75 5.10
N MET A 59 1.30 4.02 4.12
CA MET A 59 0.96 4.25 2.71
C MET A 59 -0.52 4.02 2.43
N ILE A 60 -1.10 2.96 2.99
CA ILE A 60 -2.53 2.65 2.82
C ILE A 60 -3.38 3.74 3.51
N ALA A 61 -3.03 4.12 4.72
CA ALA A 61 -3.71 5.18 5.47
C ALA A 61 -3.64 6.52 4.74
N ALA A 62 -2.47 6.89 4.19
CA ALA A 62 -2.31 8.12 3.41
C ALA A 62 -3.20 8.13 2.16
N CYS A 63 -3.26 7.01 1.44
CA CYS A 63 -4.19 6.85 0.31
C CYS A 63 -5.63 7.07 0.76
N GLN A 64 -6.05 6.40 1.84
CA GLN A 64 -7.42 6.46 2.36
C GLN A 64 -7.79 7.87 2.86
N ALA A 65 -6.82 8.61 3.40
CA ALA A 65 -7.00 10.00 3.82
C ALA A 65 -7.02 11.00 2.65
N GLY A 66 -6.72 10.56 1.41
CA GLY A 66 -6.60 11.44 0.25
C GLY A 66 -5.36 12.36 0.32
N THR A 67 -4.41 12.08 1.21
CA THR A 67 -3.15 12.80 1.32
C THR A 67 -2.12 12.12 0.41
N PRO A 68 -1.48 12.82 -0.53
CA PRO A 68 -0.37 12.23 -1.26
C PRO A 68 0.70 11.85 -0.24
N ALA A 69 1.11 10.58 -0.23
CA ALA A 69 2.17 10.10 0.64
C ALA A 69 3.39 11.01 0.45
N THR A 70 3.77 11.74 1.49
CA THR A 70 4.98 12.54 1.50
C THR A 70 6.12 11.55 1.27
N ARG A 71 6.69 11.58 0.07
CA ARG A 71 7.82 10.75 -0.33
C ARG A 71 8.97 11.10 0.63
N HIS A 72 9.08 10.36 1.74
CA HIS A 72 10.18 10.47 2.69
C HIS A 72 11.45 10.01 1.98
N GLY A 73 12.09 10.94 1.27
CA GLY A 73 13.25 10.66 0.42
C GLY A 73 13.94 11.90 -0.15
N ALA A 74 13.64 13.10 0.34
CA ALA A 74 14.48 14.27 0.10
C ALA A 74 15.08 14.71 1.44
N HIS A 75 16.17 14.03 1.86
CA HIS A 75 17.14 14.67 2.75
C HIS A 75 17.91 15.69 1.91
N PRO A 76 17.83 17.00 2.21
CA PRO A 76 18.82 17.95 1.72
C PRO A 76 20.12 17.64 2.45
N HIS A 77 21.17 17.35 1.67
CA HIS A 77 22.54 17.45 2.18
C HIS A 77 22.85 18.95 2.28
N ASP A 78 23.00 19.44 3.52
CA ASP A 78 23.87 20.58 3.83
C ASP A 78 25.16 20.03 4.47
#